data_AF-A0A423XFL1-F1
#
_entry.id   AF-A0A423XFL1-F1
#
_cell.length_a   1.000
_cell.length_b   1.000
_cell.length_c   1.000
_cell.angle_alpha   90.00
_cell.angle_beta   90.00
_cell.angle_gamma   90.00
#
_symmetry.space_group_name_H-M   'P 1'
#
loop_
_entity.id
_entity.type
_entity.pdbx_description
1 polymer ?
#
loop_
_entity_poly.entity_id
_entity_poly.type
_entity_poly.pdbx_seq_one_letter_code
_entity_poly.pdbx_strand_id
1 'polypeptide(L)'
;MAPQPPPLLSSINSQHIESTCQTFGLTKEEFSNLRRHAVAAKDTAYCPYSNFKVGAIALTKFGHYIPGANVENAAYPVGTCAERVAFGRAVTEGHRDYKAVAVATDISPPASPCGMCRQL
;
A
#
# COMPACT_ATOMS: atom_id res chain seq x y z
N MET A 1 -16.44 20.81 14.54
CA MET A 1 -16.11 20.79 13.10
C MET A 1 -15.27 19.55 12.86
N ALA A 2 -15.66 18.67 11.94
CA ALA A 2 -14.80 17.55 11.56
C ALA A 2 -13.51 18.11 10.93
N PRO A 3 -12.33 17.54 11.24
CA PRO A 3 -11.09 17.94 10.57
C PRO A 3 -11.24 17.75 9.06
N GLN A 4 -10.75 18.72 8.29
CA GLN A 4 -10.73 18.60 6.83
C GLN A 4 -9.87 17.39 6.45
N PRO A 5 -10.31 16.56 5.48
CA PRO A 5 -9.50 15.44 5.02
C PRO A 5 -8.17 15.96 4.47
N PRO A 6 -7.07 15.22 4.63
CA PRO A 6 -5.79 15.61 4.08
C PRO A 6 -5.89 15.77 2.56
N PRO A 7 -5.18 16.75 1.97
CA PRO A 7 -5.23 16.96 0.52
C PRO A 7 -4.68 15.73 -0.22
N LEU A 8 -5.38 15.31 -1.27
CA LEU A 8 -4.89 14.26 -2.17
C LEU A 8 -3.89 14.85 -3.16
N LEU A 9 -2.63 14.44 -3.03
CA LEU A 9 -1.54 14.88 -3.89
C LEU A 9 -1.41 13.94 -5.10
N SER A 10 -1.27 14.53 -6.29
CA SER A 10 -1.09 13.78 -7.55
C SER A 10 0.36 13.36 -7.77
N SER A 11 0.56 12.07 -8.09
CA SER A 11 1.86 11.49 -8.46
C SER A 11 2.33 11.84 -9.89
N ILE A 12 1.52 12.59 -10.66
CA ILE A 12 1.90 13.12 -11.98
C ILE A 12 2.58 14.48 -11.85
N ASN A 13 2.33 15.21 -10.75
CA ASN A 13 2.93 16.51 -10.50
C ASN A 13 4.28 16.34 -9.77
N SER A 14 5.37 16.78 -10.39
CA SER A 14 6.71 16.72 -9.81
C SER A 14 6.84 17.49 -8.50
N GLN A 15 6.18 18.65 -8.36
CA GLN A 15 6.19 19.44 -7.14
C GLN A 15 5.51 18.70 -5.98
N HIS A 16 4.42 17.97 -6.26
CA HIS A 16 3.76 17.13 -5.25
C HIS A 16 4.64 15.98 -4.80
N ILE A 17 5.36 15.33 -5.73
CA ILE A 17 6.30 14.27 -5.38
C ILE A 17 7.42 14.85 -4.51
N GLU A 18 8.01 15.98 -4.91
CA GLU A 18 9.08 16.66 -4.19
C GLU A 18 8.66 17.05 -2.78
N SER A 19 7.51 17.72 -2.64
CA SER A 19 7.00 18.13 -1.34
C SER A 19 6.66 16.94 -0.44
N THR A 20 6.06 15.88 -0.99
CA THR A 20 5.77 14.63 -0.26
C THR A 20 7.07 13.98 0.23
N CYS A 21 8.06 13.84 -0.66
CA CYS A 21 9.36 13.26 -0.34
C CYS A 21 10.06 14.04 0.78
N GLN A 22 10.07 15.37 0.67
CA GLN A 22 10.67 16.24 1.68
C GLN A 22 9.93 16.15 3.02
N THR A 23 8.59 16.16 3.00
CA THR A 23 7.75 16.17 4.21
C THR A 23 7.88 14.88 5.00
N PHE A 24 7.91 13.73 4.31
CA PHE A 24 7.92 12.41 4.94
C PHE A 24 9.31 11.74 4.94
N GLY A 25 10.36 12.47 4.55
CA GLY A 25 11.74 11.97 4.56
C GLY A 25 11.99 10.82 3.58
N LEU A 26 11.24 10.75 2.47
CA LEU A 26 11.43 9.77 1.40
C LEU A 26 12.35 10.33 0.31
N THR A 27 13.10 9.45 -0.37
CA THR A 27 13.79 9.81 -1.62
C THR A 27 12.85 9.65 -2.82
N LYS A 28 13.15 10.35 -3.92
CA LYS A 28 12.39 10.19 -5.18
C LYS A 28 12.47 8.75 -5.71
N GLU A 29 13.60 8.09 -5.50
CA GLU A 29 13.79 6.69 -5.86
C GLU A 29 12.92 5.77 -5.00
N GLU A 30 12.88 5.97 -3.68
CA GLU A 30 11.99 5.21 -2.79
C GLU A 30 10.52 5.38 -3.19
N PHE A 31 10.10 6.60 -3.50
CA PHE A 31 8.74 6.89 -3.99
C PHE A 31 8.43 6.13 -5.30
N SER A 32 9.35 6.15 -6.26
CA SER A 32 9.20 5.42 -7.53
C SER A 32 9.14 3.91 -7.32
N ASN A 33 10.02 3.37 -6.47
CA ASN A 33 10.08 1.95 -6.13
C ASN A 33 8.82 1.49 -5.40
N LEU A 34 8.30 2.27 -4.46
CA LEU A 34 7.01 2.03 -3.81
C LEU A 34 5.89 1.87 -4.85
N ARG A 35 5.78 2.79 -5.82
CA ARG A 35 4.77 2.71 -6.87
C ARG A 35 4.93 1.45 -7.73
N ARG A 36 6.16 1.20 -8.22
CA ARG A 36 6.47 0.05 -9.08
C ARG A 36 6.22 -1.28 -8.38
N HIS A 37 6.66 -1.41 -7.13
CA HIS A 37 6.49 -2.64 -6.35
C HIS A 37 5.03 -2.89 -5.96
N ALA A 38 4.25 -1.85 -5.63
CA ALA A 38 2.82 -2.02 -5.34
C ALA A 38 2.07 -2.54 -6.58
N VAL A 39 2.38 -2.01 -7.77
CA VAL A 39 1.82 -2.50 -9.04
C VAL A 39 2.21 -3.95 -9.30
N ALA A 40 3.49 -4.32 -9.13
CA ALA A 40 3.93 -5.70 -9.30
C ALA A 40 3.30 -6.67 -8.28
N ALA A 41 3.12 -6.24 -7.03
CA ALA A 41 2.49 -7.06 -6.00
C ALA A 41 1.01 -7.35 -6.34
N LYS A 42 0.30 -6.38 -6.92
CA LYS A 42 -1.10 -6.53 -7.36
C LYS A 42 -1.29 -7.70 -8.31
N ASP A 43 -0.31 -7.97 -9.18
CA ASP A 43 -0.36 -9.07 -10.16
C ASP A 43 -0.34 -10.46 -9.50
N THR A 44 0.02 -10.54 -8.22
CA THR A 44 0.05 -11.78 -7.43
C THR A 44 -1.23 -12.04 -6.62
N ALA A 45 -2.23 -11.16 -6.73
CA ALA A 45 -3.49 -11.28 -6.01
C ALA A 45 -4.24 -12.57 -6.37
N TYR A 46 -4.77 -13.25 -5.34
CA TYR A 46 -5.72 -14.35 -5.50
C TYR A 46 -7.12 -13.84 -5.17
N CYS A 47 -7.90 -13.47 -6.19
CA CYS A 47 -9.20 -12.85 -6.02
C CYS A 47 -10.26 -13.35 -7.02
N PRO A 48 -10.57 -14.66 -7.07
CA PRO A 48 -11.48 -15.22 -8.08
C PRO A 48 -12.95 -14.81 -7.88
N TYR A 49 -13.31 -14.28 -6.71
CA TYR A 49 -14.70 -13.96 -6.38
C TYR A 49 -15.04 -12.52 -6.74
N SER A 50 -14.20 -11.56 -6.34
CA SER A 50 -14.43 -10.15 -6.69
C SER A 50 -13.80 -9.74 -8.02
N ASN A 51 -12.76 -10.45 -8.47
CA ASN A 51 -11.86 -10.04 -9.56
C ASN A 51 -11.22 -8.66 -9.34
N PHE A 52 -11.19 -8.18 -8.09
CA PHE A 52 -10.62 -6.89 -7.72
C PHE A 52 -9.22 -7.06 -7.14
N LYS A 53 -8.20 -6.83 -7.97
CA LYS A 53 -6.80 -6.98 -7.54
C LYS A 53 -6.33 -5.76 -6.76
N VAL A 54 -5.71 -6.02 -5.62
CA VAL A 54 -5.06 -5.03 -4.76
C VAL A 54 -3.65 -5.52 -4.45
N GLY A 55 -2.67 -4.64 -4.67
CA GLY A 55 -1.28 -4.85 -4.26
C GLY A 55 -0.87 -3.83 -3.22
N ALA A 56 -0.02 -4.23 -2.28
CA ALA A 56 0.58 -3.36 -1.29
C ALA A 56 2.08 -3.65 -1.16
N ILE A 57 2.85 -2.62 -0.81
CA ILE A 57 4.27 -2.76 -0.50
C ILE A 57 4.58 -1.90 0.73
N ALA A 58 5.13 -2.51 1.78
CA ALA A 58 5.62 -1.81 2.95
C ALA A 58 7.12 -1.55 2.81
N LEU A 59 7.54 -0.29 2.92
CA LEU A 59 8.95 0.10 3.03
C LEU A 59 9.31 0.22 4.50
N THR A 60 10.26 -0.60 4.95
CA THR A 60 10.80 -0.52 6.31
C THR A 60 11.80 0.63 6.45
N LYS A 61 12.09 1.08 7.68
CA LYS A 61 13.15 2.09 7.92
C LYS A 61 14.54 1.65 7.46
N PHE A 62 14.76 0.35 7.33
CA PHE A 62 16.02 -0.26 6.90
C PHE A 62 16.08 -0.54 5.39
N GLY A 63 15.12 -0.05 4.61
CA GLY A 63 15.16 -0.16 3.14
C GLY A 63 14.59 -1.46 2.56
N HIS A 64 14.00 -2.34 3.39
CA HIS A 64 13.33 -3.55 2.90
C HIS A 64 11.95 -3.23 2.34
N TYR A 65 11.62 -3.82 1.19
CA TYR A 65 10.31 -3.73 0.54
C TYR A 65 9.55 -5.05 0.71
N ILE A 66 8.49 -5.05 1.51
CA ILE A 66 7.72 -6.24 1.84
C ILE A 66 6.40 -6.24 1.08
N PRO A 67 6.21 -7.14 0.08
CA PRO A 67 5.02 -7.13 -0.76
C PRO A 67 3.86 -7.86 -0.09
N GLY A 68 2.65 -7.45 -0.45
CA GLY A 68 1.41 -8.13 -0.14
C GLY A 68 0.40 -7.95 -1.25
N ALA A 69 -0.50 -8.92 -1.40
CA ALA A 69 -1.62 -8.88 -2.33
C ALA A 69 -2.86 -9.42 -1.64
N ASN A 70 -4.05 -9.02 -2.08
CA ASN A 70 -5.26 -9.58 -1.48
C ASN A 70 -5.40 -11.07 -1.82
N VAL A 71 -5.83 -11.84 -0.82
CA VAL A 71 -6.12 -13.27 -0.91
C VAL A 71 -7.55 -13.48 -0.45
N GLU A 72 -8.39 -13.93 -1.37
CA GLU A 72 -9.80 -14.18 -1.13
C GLU A 72 -10.07 -15.64 -0.78
N ASN A 73 -11.25 -15.87 -0.23
CA ASN A 73 -11.78 -17.20 0.03
C ASN A 73 -13.30 -17.16 -0.12
N ALA A 74 -13.92 -18.29 -0.45
CA ALA A 74 -15.37 -18.41 -0.53
C ALA A 74 -16.07 -18.06 0.80
N ALA A 75 -15.40 -18.32 1.94
CA ALA A 75 -15.81 -17.77 3.23
C ALA A 75 -15.35 -16.30 3.33
N TYR A 76 -16.14 -15.37 2.83
CA TYR A 76 -15.74 -13.95 2.65
C TYR A 76 -15.10 -13.28 3.88
N PRO A 77 -15.53 -13.54 5.14
CA PRO A 77 -14.92 -12.93 6.31
C PRO A 77 -13.44 -13.29 6.55
N VAL A 78 -12.94 -14.41 5.98
CA VAL A 78 -11.54 -14.82 6.16
C VAL A 78 -10.60 -14.27 5.08
N GLY A 79 -11.14 -13.54 4.09
CA GLY A 79 -10.34 -12.85 3.10
C GLY A 79 -9.36 -11.85 3.74
N THR A 80 -8.15 -11.79 3.20
CA THR A 80 -7.09 -10.91 3.71
C THR A 80 -6.72 -9.86 2.67
N CYS A 81 -6.73 -8.60 3.09
CA CYS A 81 -6.38 -7.46 2.24
C CYS A 81 -4.87 -7.38 2.02
N ALA A 82 -4.46 -6.76 0.91
CA ALA A 82 -3.05 -6.66 0.53
C ALA A 82 -2.16 -6.02 1.60
N GLU A 83 -2.66 -4.98 2.28
CA GLU A 83 -1.95 -4.26 3.34
C GLU A 83 -1.71 -5.19 4.55
N ARG A 84 -2.73 -5.94 4.95
CA ARG A 84 -2.62 -6.93 6.04
C ARG A 84 -1.64 -8.05 5.71
N VAL A 85 -1.56 -8.48 4.44
CA VAL A 85 -0.54 -9.44 4.00
C VAL A 85 0.86 -8.82 4.08
N ALA A 86 1.06 -7.60 3.58
CA ALA A 86 2.37 -6.93 3.60
C ALA A 86 2.88 -6.70 5.03
N PHE A 87 2.04 -6.16 5.91
CA PHE A 87 2.41 -5.93 7.31
C PHE A 87 2.54 -7.23 8.11
N GLY A 88 1.64 -8.20 7.90
CA GLY A 88 1.73 -9.50 8.54
C GLY A 88 3.06 -10.21 8.21
N ARG A 89 3.45 -10.20 6.93
CA ARG A 89 4.74 -10.72 6.48
C ARG A 89 5.91 -9.96 7.07
N ALA A 90 5.87 -8.63 7.07
CA ALA A 90 6.92 -7.81 7.65
C ALA A 90 7.12 -8.15 9.13
N VAL A 91 6.01 -8.34 9.87
CA VAL A 91 6.02 -8.72 11.27
C VAL A 91 6.63 -10.11 11.48
N THR A 92 6.27 -11.11 10.68
CA THR A 92 6.83 -12.46 10.84
C THR A 92 8.30 -12.55 10.41
N GLU A 93 8.75 -11.68 9.50
CA GLU A 93 10.15 -11.53 9.09
C GLU A 93 10.99 -10.65 10.04
N GLY A 94 10.41 -10.17 11.15
CA GLY A 94 11.11 -9.42 12.19
C GLY A 94 11.18 -7.91 11.98
N HIS A 95 10.52 -7.37 10.95
CA HIS A 95 10.41 -5.93 10.73
C HIS A 95 9.29 -5.32 11.60
N ARG A 96 9.59 -4.24 12.32
CA ARG A 96 8.61 -3.49 13.15
C ARG A 96 8.60 -1.99 12.90
N ASP A 97 9.59 -1.49 12.14
CA ASP A 97 9.78 -0.08 11.84
C ASP A 97 9.51 0.20 10.36
N TYR A 98 8.51 1.05 10.09
CA TYR A 98 8.06 1.38 8.75
C TYR A 98 8.33 2.84 8.41
N LYS A 99 8.59 3.09 7.13
CA LYS A 99 8.79 4.42 6.55
C LYS A 99 7.59 4.85 5.72
N ALA A 100 7.07 3.94 4.90
CA ALA A 100 5.95 4.21 4.00
C ALA A 100 5.26 2.92 3.55
N VAL A 101 4.05 3.06 3.02
CA VAL A 101 3.32 2.00 2.33
C VAL A 101 2.74 2.56 1.03
N ALA A 102 2.75 1.77 -0.04
CA ALA A 102 2.00 2.08 -1.26
C ALA A 102 1.00 0.98 -1.55
N VAL A 103 -0.17 1.38 -2.05
CA VAL A 103 -1.29 0.49 -2.39
C VAL A 103 -1.69 0.77 -3.84
N ALA A 104 -1.93 -0.30 -4.61
CA ALA A 104 -2.30 -0.24 -6.01
C ALA A 104 -3.58 -1.04 -6.26
N THR A 105 -4.46 -0.50 -7.09
CA THR A 105 -5.70 -1.14 -7.56
C THR A 105 -5.81 -1.04 -9.08
N ASP A 106 -6.82 -1.68 -9.68
CA ASP A 106 -7.12 -1.59 -11.12
C ASP A 106 -8.05 -0.43 -11.49
N ILE A 107 -8.62 0.28 -10.51
CA ILE A 107 -9.57 1.37 -10.74
C ILE A 107 -8.94 2.76 -10.58
N SER A 108 -9.56 3.75 -11.23
CA SER A 108 -9.24 5.18 -11.13
C SER A 108 -10.50 5.96 -10.72
N PRO A 109 -10.47 6.80 -9.67
CA PRO A 109 -9.35 6.96 -8.74
C PRO A 109 -9.05 5.67 -7.96
N PRO A 110 -7.81 5.48 -7.50
CA PRO A 110 -7.44 4.27 -6.76
C PRO A 110 -8.25 4.14 -5.47
N ALA A 111 -8.56 2.90 -5.08
CA ALA A 111 -9.28 2.65 -3.83
C ALA A 111 -8.41 3.00 -2.62
N SER A 112 -9.04 3.58 -1.60
CA SER A 112 -8.37 3.79 -0.31
C SER A 112 -8.40 2.52 0.55
N PRO A 113 -7.42 2.32 1.46
CA PRO A 113 -7.44 1.22 2.41
C PRO A 113 -8.75 1.14 3.21
N CYS A 114 -9.23 -0.07 3.45
CA CYS A 114 -10.42 -0.30 4.26
C CYS A 114 -10.17 0.03 5.74
N GLY A 115 -11.23 0.18 6.53
CA GLY A 115 -11.13 0.55 7.96
C GLY A 115 -10.27 -0.43 8.78
N MET A 116 -10.34 -1.73 8.49
CA MET A 116 -9.52 -2.74 9.18
C MET A 116 -8.03 -2.56 8.87
N CYS A 117 -7.66 -2.27 7.61
CA CYS A 117 -6.27 -2.05 7.23
C CYS A 117 -5.70 -0.73 7.77
N ARG A 118 -6.55 0.27 8.04
CA ARG A 118 -6.13 1.52 8.67
C ARG A 118 -5.91 1.39 10.17
N GLN A 119 -6.56 0.42 10.81
CA GLN A 119 -6.50 0.20 12.26
C GLN A 119 -5.37 -0.75 12.68
N LEU A 120 -4.94 -1.62 11.76
CA LEU A 120 -3.82 -2.55 11.92
C LEU A 120 -2.48 -1.81 11.81
#